data_AF-A0A945A2A4-F1
#
_entry.id   AF-A0A945A2A4-F1
#
_cell.length_a   1.000
_cell.length_b   1.000
_cell.length_c   1.000
_cell.angle_alpha   90.00
_cell.angle_beta   90.00
_cell.angle_gamma   90.00
#
_symmetry.space_group_name_H-M   'P 1'
#
loop_
_entity.id
_entity.type
_entity.pdbx_description
1 polymer ?
#
loop_
_entity_poly.entity_id
_entity_poly.type
_entity_poly.pdbx_seq_one_letter_code
_entity_poly.pdbx_strand_id
1 'polypeptide(L)'
;MHDLQSLRYGLRGAVTNWFERPAVSILVALKVSPDAATAIGLMIALIAAYFTSQGDFLIGGILVLVGATFDLLDGGIARATGRVSKRGALTDSVFDRVSEIALLVGLGMYYTSGKDDSQTAVLLAFIAVGGSLMVSYVRARAEGLGAKGTAGFLTRPERIVIT
;
A
#
# COMPACT_ATOMS: atom_id res chain seq x y z
N MET A 1 -27.04 -2.60 1.10
CA MET A 1 -25.69 -3.22 1.08
C MET A 1 -25.29 -3.81 -0.28
N HIS A 2 -26.23 -4.17 -1.16
CA HIS A 2 -25.94 -4.77 -2.48
C HIS A 2 -25.37 -3.75 -3.51
N ASP A 3 -25.72 -2.46 -3.39
CA ASP A 3 -25.35 -1.39 -4.35
C ASP A 3 -23.89 -0.90 -4.23
N LEU A 4 -23.33 -0.84 -3.02
CA LEU A 4 -21.94 -0.38 -2.85
C LEU A 4 -20.94 -1.40 -3.39
N GLN A 5 -21.29 -2.69 -3.35
CA GLN A 5 -20.42 -3.74 -3.88
C GLN A 5 -20.42 -3.76 -5.42
N SER A 6 -21.57 -3.59 -6.07
CA SER A 6 -21.65 -3.51 -7.54
C SER A 6 -20.89 -2.29 -8.08
N LEU A 7 -21.01 -1.14 -7.40
CA LEU A 7 -20.28 0.09 -7.74
C LEU A 7 -18.76 -0.09 -7.57
N ARG A 8 -18.32 -0.74 -6.48
CA ARG A 8 -16.91 -1.09 -6.26
C ARG A 8 -16.37 -2.05 -7.33
N TYR A 9 -17.14 -3.06 -7.72
CA TYR A 9 -16.75 -3.99 -8.77
C TYR A 9 -16.66 -3.32 -10.15
N GLY A 10 -17.61 -2.44 -10.48
CA GLY A 10 -17.60 -1.66 -11.72
C GLY A 10 -16.39 -0.72 -11.82
N LEU A 11 -16.12 0.04 -10.75
CA LEU A 11 -14.94 0.92 -10.65
C LEU A 11 -13.64 0.13 -10.78
N ARG A 12 -13.52 -1.01 -10.07
CA ARG A 12 -12.34 -1.86 -10.15
C ARG A 12 -12.12 -2.40 -11.56
N GLY A 13 -13.18 -2.82 -12.25
CA GLY A 13 -13.11 -3.26 -13.65
C GLY A 13 -12.67 -2.15 -14.60
N ALA A 14 -13.17 -0.92 -14.42
CA ALA A 14 -12.75 0.23 -15.21
C ALA A 14 -11.27 0.58 -15.01
N VAL A 15 -10.81 0.66 -13.75
CA VAL A 15 -9.40 0.93 -13.42
C VAL A 15 -8.48 -0.15 -14.01
N THR A 16 -8.83 -1.43 -13.86
CA THR A 16 -8.03 -2.52 -14.42
C THR A 16 -7.93 -2.43 -15.95
N ASN A 17 -9.04 -2.15 -16.63
CA ASN A 17 -9.04 -2.16 -18.09
C ASN A 17 -8.41 -0.92 -18.71
N TRP A 18 -8.64 0.27 -18.15
CA TRP A 18 -8.19 1.53 -18.72
C TRP A 18 -6.80 1.96 -18.25
N PHE A 19 -6.36 1.50 -17.08
CA PHE A 19 -5.09 1.96 -16.49
C PHE A 19 -4.11 0.81 -16.26
N GLU A 20 -4.51 -0.23 -15.51
CA GLU A 20 -3.61 -1.33 -15.14
C GLU A 20 -3.07 -2.07 -16.38
N ARG A 21 -3.96 -2.52 -17.27
CA ARG A 21 -3.56 -3.27 -18.48
C ARG A 21 -2.57 -2.54 -19.39
N PRO A 22 -2.83 -1.29 -19.85
CA PRO A 22 -1.87 -0.61 -20.71
C PRO A 22 -0.55 -0.31 -20.00
N ALA A 23 -0.58 0.08 -18.73
CA ALA A 23 0.64 0.32 -17.95
C ALA A 23 1.48 -0.96 -17.78
N VAL A 24 0.84 -2.07 -17.44
CA VAL A 24 1.50 -3.39 -17.36
C VAL A 24 2.09 -3.78 -18.72
N SER A 25 1.36 -3.60 -19.83
CA SER A 25 1.87 -3.91 -21.16
C SER A 25 3.12 -3.11 -21.52
N ILE A 26 3.17 -1.82 -21.19
CA ILE A 26 4.36 -0.98 -21.40
C ILE A 26 5.52 -1.47 -20.53
N LEU A 27 5.30 -1.73 -19.23
CA LEU A 27 6.34 -2.17 -18.32
C LEU A 27 6.91 -3.56 -18.68
N VAL A 28 6.05 -4.46 -19.16
CA VAL A 28 6.46 -5.76 -19.70
C VAL A 28 7.29 -5.59 -20.97
N ALA A 29 6.90 -4.69 -21.87
CA ALA A 29 7.68 -4.38 -23.07
C ALA A 29 9.06 -3.79 -22.72
N LEU A 30 9.15 -3.01 -21.65
CA LEU A 30 10.40 -2.49 -21.07
C LEU A 30 11.19 -3.53 -20.26
N LYS A 31 10.72 -4.79 -20.19
CA LYS A 31 11.35 -5.91 -19.46
C LYS A 31 11.51 -5.65 -17.95
N VAL A 32 10.66 -4.82 -17.36
CA VAL A 32 10.63 -4.61 -15.90
C VAL A 32 10.19 -5.91 -15.22
N SER A 33 10.93 -6.36 -14.19
CA SER A 33 10.53 -7.52 -13.39
C SER A 33 9.53 -7.14 -12.31
N PRO A 34 8.66 -8.08 -11.86
CA PRO A 34 7.77 -7.84 -10.72
C PRO A 34 8.55 -7.36 -9.48
N ASP A 35 9.64 -8.04 -9.13
CA ASP A 35 10.48 -7.69 -7.98
C ASP A 35 11.05 -6.26 -8.07
N ALA A 36 11.38 -5.80 -9.29
CA ALA A 36 11.86 -4.43 -9.49
C ALA A 36 10.73 -3.42 -9.29
N ALA A 37 9.51 -3.71 -9.74
CA ALA A 37 8.35 -2.85 -9.50
C ALA A 37 8.02 -2.74 -8.00
N THR A 38 8.05 -3.86 -7.26
CA THR A 38 7.89 -3.86 -5.79
C THR A 38 8.98 -3.05 -5.11
N ALA A 39 10.25 -3.19 -5.53
CA ALA A 39 11.36 -2.43 -4.97
C ALA A 39 11.26 -0.93 -5.24
N ILE A 40 10.83 -0.53 -6.45
CA ILE A 40 10.56 0.87 -6.79
C ILE A 40 9.44 1.42 -5.92
N GLY A 41 8.34 0.68 -5.75
CA GLY A 41 7.23 1.07 -4.88
C GLY A 41 7.68 1.33 -3.44
N LEU A 42 8.47 0.42 -2.88
CA LEU A 42 9.06 0.58 -1.55
C LEU A 42 9.95 1.83 -1.46
N MET A 43 10.84 2.05 -2.42
CA MET A 43 11.70 3.23 -2.44
C MET A 43 10.91 4.53 -2.48
N ILE A 44 9.84 4.59 -3.28
CA ILE A 44 8.94 5.74 -3.35
C ILE A 44 8.25 5.97 -2.01
N ALA A 45 7.79 4.91 -1.33
CA ALA A 45 7.17 5.02 -0.01
C ALA A 45 8.15 5.54 1.06
N LEU A 46 9.43 5.13 1.02
CA LEU A 46 10.45 5.65 1.93
C LEU A 46 10.74 7.15 1.68
N ILE A 47 10.77 7.56 0.41
CA ILE A 47 10.91 8.98 0.04
C ILE A 47 9.67 9.76 0.50
N ALA A 48 8.47 9.20 0.32
CA ALA A 48 7.23 9.79 0.81
C ALA A 48 7.26 10.00 2.33
N ALA A 49 7.66 8.98 3.08
CA ALA A 49 7.83 9.04 4.53
C ALA A 49 8.81 10.14 4.96
N TYR A 50 9.91 10.33 4.21
CA TYR A 50 10.84 11.42 4.45
C TYR A 50 10.17 12.78 4.26
N PHE A 51 9.50 13.05 3.14
CA PHE A 51 8.81 14.32 2.94
C PHE A 51 7.71 14.56 3.97
N THR A 52 6.94 13.53 4.32
CA THR A 52 5.95 13.59 5.40
C THR A 52 6.60 13.97 6.73
N SER A 53 7.78 13.45 7.05
CA SER A 53 8.51 13.80 8.27
C SER A 53 8.97 15.26 8.33
N GLN A 54 9.17 15.89 7.17
CA GLN A 54 9.54 17.31 7.07
C GLN A 54 8.30 18.24 7.08
N GLY A 55 7.08 17.67 7.03
CA GLY A 55 5.83 18.44 6.96
C GLY A 55 5.35 18.74 5.55
N ASP A 56 6.03 18.23 4.52
CA ASP A 56 5.63 18.40 3.12
C ASP A 56 4.55 17.37 2.73
N PHE A 57 3.40 17.44 3.41
CA PHE A 57 2.32 16.45 3.28
C PHE A 57 1.76 16.31 1.87
N LEU A 58 1.74 17.39 1.08
CA LEU A 58 1.28 17.33 -0.31
C LEU A 58 2.20 16.45 -1.16
N ILE A 59 3.52 16.63 -1.04
CA ILE A 59 4.51 15.83 -1.77
C ILE A 59 4.49 14.40 -1.25
N GLY A 60 4.47 14.21 0.07
CA GLY A 60 4.35 12.90 0.71
C GLY A 60 3.12 12.13 0.21
N GLY A 61 1.95 12.77 0.22
CA GLY A 61 0.70 12.17 -0.25
C GLY A 61 0.71 11.81 -1.74
N ILE A 62 1.24 12.69 -2.61
CA ILE A 62 1.40 12.37 -4.04
C ILE A 62 2.31 11.15 -4.21
N LEU A 63 3.44 11.11 -3.51
CA LEU A 63 4.38 9.99 -3.59
C LEU A 63 3.76 8.68 -3.09
N VAL A 64 2.94 8.72 -2.03
CA VAL A 64 2.18 7.55 -1.56
C VAL A 64 1.29 6.98 -2.66
N LEU A 65 0.53 7.84 -3.35
CA LEU A 65 -0.36 7.42 -4.44
C LEU A 65 0.43 6.84 -5.62
N VAL A 66 1.58 7.42 -5.95
CA VAL A 66 2.48 6.88 -6.97
C VAL A 66 3.03 5.52 -6.53
N GLY A 67 3.52 5.37 -5.30
CA GLY A 67 4.02 4.11 -4.76
C GLY A 67 2.96 3.00 -4.76
N ALA A 68 1.74 3.32 -4.32
CA ALA A 68 0.59 2.41 -4.35
C ALA A 68 0.21 2.00 -5.78
N THR A 69 0.52 2.82 -6.77
CA THR A 69 0.34 2.46 -8.18
C THR A 69 1.34 1.39 -8.62
N PHE A 70 2.61 1.50 -8.25
CA PHE A 70 3.63 0.47 -8.56
C PHE A 70 3.30 -0.89 -7.95
N ASP A 71 2.75 -0.87 -6.74
CA ASP A 71 2.25 -2.05 -6.04
C ASP A 71 1.09 -2.75 -6.78
N LEU A 72 0.14 -1.98 -7.33
CA LEU A 72 -0.90 -2.54 -8.20
C LEU A 72 -0.32 -3.15 -9.48
N LEU A 73 0.73 -2.52 -10.03
CA LEU A 73 1.33 -2.92 -11.30
C LEU A 73 2.22 -4.16 -11.16
N ASP A 74 2.91 -4.39 -10.05
CA ASP A 74 3.81 -5.53 -9.89
C ASP A 74 3.08 -6.89 -9.99
N GLY A 75 1.88 -6.99 -9.41
CA GLY A 75 1.01 -8.15 -9.49
C GLY A 75 0.46 -8.32 -10.90
N GLY A 76 0.18 -7.21 -11.59
CA GLY A 76 -0.20 -7.19 -13.00
C GLY A 76 0.92 -7.73 -13.89
N ILE A 77 2.16 -7.28 -13.69
CA ILE A 77 3.36 -7.74 -14.40
C ILE A 77 3.60 -9.23 -14.11
N ALA A 78 3.48 -9.67 -12.85
CA ALA A 78 3.65 -11.08 -12.48
C ALA A 78 2.64 -11.99 -13.20
N ARG A 79 1.36 -11.56 -13.29
CA ARG A 79 0.32 -12.27 -14.05
C ARG A 79 0.61 -12.29 -15.55
N ALA A 80 0.94 -11.14 -16.13
CA ALA A 80 1.20 -11.00 -17.56
C ALA A 80 2.45 -11.75 -18.04
N THR A 81 3.47 -11.88 -17.18
CA THR A 81 4.74 -12.56 -17.49
C THR A 81 4.80 -14.02 -17.03
N GLY A 82 3.73 -14.54 -16.42
CA GLY A 82 3.70 -15.91 -15.89
C GLY A 82 4.64 -16.14 -14.68
N ARG A 83 5.07 -15.09 -14.00
CA ARG A 83 6.02 -15.13 -12.87
C ARG A 83 5.34 -15.09 -11.49
N VAL A 84 4.06 -15.44 -11.42
CA VAL A 84 3.33 -15.52 -10.14
C VAL A 84 3.97 -16.58 -9.25
N SER A 85 4.37 -16.20 -8.03
CA SER A 85 5.02 -17.12 -7.09
C SER A 85 4.63 -16.84 -5.64
N LYS A 86 4.68 -17.88 -4.79
CA LYS A 86 4.43 -17.74 -3.35
C LYS A 86 5.46 -16.83 -2.67
N ARG A 87 6.72 -16.89 -3.13
CA ARG A 87 7.79 -16.02 -2.64
C ARG A 87 7.51 -14.56 -2.97
N GLY A 88 7.13 -14.27 -4.22
CA GLY A 88 6.78 -12.90 -4.64
C GLY A 88 5.60 -12.36 -3.83
N ALA A 89 4.53 -13.15 -3.67
CA ALA A 89 3.38 -12.77 -2.86
C ALA A 89 3.74 -12.50 -1.38
N LEU A 90 4.72 -13.22 -0.82
CA LEU A 90 5.25 -12.94 0.52
C LEU A 90 6.06 -11.64 0.54
N THR A 91 6.94 -11.43 -0.44
CA THR A 91 7.78 -10.22 -0.53
C THR A 91 6.94 -8.95 -0.68
N ASP A 92 6.02 -8.95 -1.64
CA ASP A 92 5.00 -7.91 -1.85
C ASP A 92 4.29 -7.57 -0.54
N SER A 93 3.73 -8.60 0.10
CA SER A 93 3.13 -8.49 1.41
C SER A 93 4.04 -7.86 2.47
N VAL A 94 5.29 -8.28 2.61
CA VAL A 94 6.19 -7.71 3.63
C VAL A 94 6.49 -6.25 3.30
N PHE A 95 6.76 -5.92 2.04
CA PHE A 95 7.14 -4.57 1.62
C PHE A 95 5.96 -3.59 1.73
N ASP A 96 4.73 -4.05 1.54
CA ASP A 96 3.51 -3.31 1.86
C ASP A 96 3.48 -2.83 3.31
N ARG A 97 3.81 -3.73 4.23
CA ARG A 97 3.81 -3.44 5.67
C ARG A 97 4.96 -2.50 6.02
N VAL A 98 6.14 -2.71 5.45
CA VAL A 98 7.28 -1.82 5.66
C VAL A 98 6.98 -0.40 5.16
N SER A 99 6.35 -0.28 3.98
CA SER A 99 5.96 1.01 3.39
C SER A 99 4.95 1.75 4.28
N GLU A 100 3.93 1.05 4.79
CA GLU A 100 2.93 1.62 5.70
C GLU A 100 3.54 2.05 7.04
N ILE A 101 4.40 1.22 7.63
CA ILE A 101 5.14 1.56 8.85
C ILE A 101 5.99 2.81 8.62
N ALA A 102 6.76 2.85 7.53
CA ALA A 102 7.64 3.97 7.23
C ALA A 102 6.88 5.29 7.15
N LEU A 103 5.71 5.29 6.50
CA LEU A 103 4.87 6.47 6.38
C LEU A 103 4.33 6.96 7.72
N LEU A 104 3.79 6.06 8.54
CA LEU A 104 3.26 6.39 9.86
C LEU A 104 4.37 6.82 10.84
N VAL A 105 5.56 6.24 10.73
CA VAL A 105 6.75 6.68 11.47
C VAL A 105 7.17 8.08 11.01
N GLY A 106 7.19 8.35 9.70
CA GLY A 106 7.46 9.68 9.18
C GLY A 106 6.48 10.72 9.72
N LEU A 107 5.19 10.40 9.76
CA LEU A 107 4.15 11.24 10.36
C LEU A 107 4.40 11.46 11.87
N GLY A 108 4.74 10.40 12.61
CA GLY A 108 5.11 10.51 14.02
C GLY A 108 6.35 11.38 14.26
N MET A 109 7.36 11.29 13.39
CA MET A 109 8.57 12.13 13.46
C MET A 109 8.24 13.61 13.26
N TYR A 110 7.35 13.94 12.32
CA TYR A 110 6.87 15.31 12.14
C TYR A 110 6.27 15.85 13.44
N TYR A 111 5.41 15.08 14.11
CA TYR A 111 4.78 15.49 15.36
C TYR A 111 5.68 15.42 16.60
N THR A 112 6.92 14.95 16.48
CA THR A 112 7.90 14.89 17.58
C THR A 112 8.91 16.04 17.53
N SER A 113 9.20 16.56 16.34
CA SER A 113 10.29 17.55 16.13
C SER A 113 9.92 18.67 15.18
N GLY A 114 8.71 18.66 14.64
CA GLY A 114 8.19 19.68 13.74
C GLY A 114 7.60 20.89 14.47
N LYS A 115 7.02 21.79 13.68
CA LYS A 115 6.38 23.03 14.17
C LYS A 115 5.13 22.76 15.01
N ASP A 116 4.46 21.64 14.74
CA ASP A 116 3.21 21.24 15.37
C ASP A 116 3.44 20.09 16.37
N ASP A 117 4.45 20.20 17.24
CA ASP A 117 4.76 19.19 18.26
C ASP A 117 3.51 18.81 19.07
N SER A 118 3.21 17.51 19.11
CA SER A 118 2.02 16.99 19.76
C SER A 118 2.23 15.55 20.20
N GLN A 119 2.44 15.37 21.50
CA GLN A 119 2.55 14.04 22.10
C GLN A 119 1.31 13.16 21.83
N THR A 120 0.12 13.78 21.74
CA THR A 120 -1.10 13.06 21.38
C THR A 120 -1.05 12.54 19.95
N ALA A 121 -0.58 13.35 18.99
CA ALA A 121 -0.47 12.92 17.59
C ALA A 121 0.59 11.81 17.43
N VAL A 122 1.72 11.90 18.14
CA VAL A 122 2.73 10.83 18.18
C VAL A 122 2.14 9.53 18.74
N LEU A 123 1.40 9.59 19.85
CA LEU A 123 0.72 8.43 20.42
C LEU A 123 -0.27 7.82 19.41
N LEU A 124 -1.06 8.65 18.73
CA LEU A 124 -1.99 8.19 17.69
C LEU A 124 -1.26 7.53 16.51
N ALA A 125 -0.11 8.03 16.08
CA ALA A 125 0.71 7.41 15.04
C ALA A 125 1.21 6.01 15.46
N PHE A 126 1.66 5.84 16.71
CA PHE A 126 2.03 4.52 17.24
C PHE A 126 0.85 3.56 17.29
N ILE A 127 -0.32 4.03 17.74
CA ILE A 127 -1.55 3.23 17.74
C ILE A 127 -1.94 2.84 16.31
N ALA A 128 -1.81 3.75 15.35
CA ALA A 128 -2.08 3.50 13.94
C ALA A 128 -1.17 2.41 13.37
N VAL A 129 0.14 2.44 13.67
CA VAL A 129 1.09 1.37 13.29
C VAL A 129 0.66 0.04 13.88
N GLY A 130 0.40 -0.01 15.18
CA GLY A 130 -0.06 -1.24 15.84
C GLY A 130 -1.35 -1.78 15.23
N GLY A 131 -2.33 -0.90 14.99
CA GLY A 131 -3.61 -1.24 14.37
C GLY A 131 -3.45 -1.78 12.94
N SER A 132 -2.62 -1.14 12.11
CA SER A 132 -2.43 -1.54 10.71
C SER A 132 -1.79 -2.93 10.59
N LEU A 133 -0.83 -3.23 11.47
CA LEU A 133 -0.19 -4.54 11.56
C LEU A 133 -1.12 -5.59 12.13
N MET A 134 -1.93 -5.26 13.14
CA MET A 134 -2.92 -6.19 13.70
C MET A 134 -3.98 -6.60 12.69
N VAL A 135 -4.49 -5.67 11.87
CA VAL A 135 -5.44 -6.01 10.80
C VAL A 135 -4.80 -6.99 9.81
N SER A 136 -3.56 -6.73 9.40
CA SER A 136 -2.81 -7.59 8.47
C SER A 136 -2.52 -8.97 9.07
N TYR A 137 -2.15 -9.02 10.35
CA TYR A 137 -1.85 -10.26 11.07
C TYR A 137 -3.10 -11.13 11.27
N VAL A 138 -4.19 -10.55 11.76
CA VAL A 138 -5.46 -11.28 11.98
C VAL A 138 -5.94 -11.90 10.68
N ARG A 139 -5.85 -11.16 9.57
CA ARG A 139 -6.19 -11.68 8.25
C ARG A 139 -5.30 -12.86 7.85
N ALA A 140 -3.98 -12.69 7.90
CA ALA A 140 -3.03 -13.74 7.52
C ALA A 140 -3.18 -14.99 8.41
N ARG A 141 -3.41 -14.80 9.72
CA ARG A 141 -3.61 -15.89 10.68
C ARG A 141 -4.92 -16.64 10.43
N ALA A 142 -6.00 -15.92 10.15
CA ALA A 142 -7.29 -16.53 9.85
C ALA A 142 -7.26 -17.33 8.55
N GLU A 143 -6.64 -16.78 7.48
CA GLU A 143 -6.43 -17.50 6.22
C GLU A 143 -5.56 -18.74 6.44
N GLY A 144 -4.52 -18.65 7.27
CA GLY A 144 -3.69 -19.79 7.67
C GLY A 144 -4.42 -20.87 8.50
N LEU A 145 -5.55 -20.53 9.13
CA LEU A 145 -6.43 -21.47 9.83
C LEU A 145 -7.57 -22.00 8.93
N GLY A 146 -7.59 -21.64 7.64
CA GLY A 146 -8.60 -22.09 6.68
C GLY A 146 -9.88 -21.26 6.64
N ALA A 147 -9.93 -20.12 7.34
CA ALA A 147 -11.06 -19.20 7.25
C ALA A 147 -11.09 -18.50 5.87
N LYS A 148 -12.29 -18.33 5.29
CA LYS A 148 -12.53 -17.62 4.03
C LYS A 148 -13.22 -16.29 4.29
N GLY A 149 -12.84 -15.24 3.55
CA GLY A 149 -13.58 -13.96 3.54
C GLY A 149 -13.23 -12.97 4.65
N THR A 150 -11.98 -12.94 5.13
CA THR A 150 -11.47 -12.03 6.17
C THR A 150 -11.21 -10.60 5.68
N ALA A 151 -12.21 -9.98 5.06
CA ALA A 151 -12.18 -8.55 4.74
C ALA A 151 -12.92 -7.75 5.83
N GLY A 152 -12.15 -7.02 6.65
CA GLY A 152 -12.68 -6.01 7.57
C GLY A 152 -12.97 -4.68 6.88
N PHE A 153 -13.41 -3.66 7.64
CA PHE A 153 -13.76 -2.33 7.10
C PHE A 153 -12.56 -1.44 6.74
N LEU A 154 -11.39 -1.64 7.36
CA LEU A 154 -10.15 -0.86 7.16
C LEU A 154 -9.07 -1.70 6.49
N THR A 155 -9.30 -2.11 5.23
CA THR A 155 -8.25 -2.78 4.45
C THR A 155 -7.22 -1.77 3.96
N ARG A 156 -6.12 -2.25 3.38
CA ARG A 156 -4.98 -1.41 3.01
C ARG A 156 -5.34 -0.23 2.09
N PRO A 157 -6.18 -0.39 1.04
CA PRO A 157 -6.58 0.73 0.19
C PRO A 157 -7.27 1.85 0.97
N GLU A 158 -8.15 1.53 1.92
CA GLU A 158 -8.83 2.54 2.73
C GLU A 158 -7.85 3.27 3.66
N ARG A 159 -6.86 2.57 4.22
CA ARG A 159 -5.85 3.19 5.10
C ARG A 159 -4.91 4.15 4.35
N ILE A 160 -4.54 3.80 3.12
CA ILE A 160 -3.72 4.66 2.24
C ILE A 160 -4.41 6.00 1.94
N VAL A 161 -5.74 6.03 1.87
CA VAL A 161 -6.49 7.28 1.60
C VAL A 161 -6.60 8.16 2.84
N ILE A 162 -6.61 7.56 4.03
CA ILE A 162 -6.82 8.27 5.30
C ILE A 162 -5.50 8.80 5.88
N THR A 163 -4.38 8.13 5.60
CA THR A 163 -3.04 8.46 6.12
C THR A 163 -2.37 9.51 5.26
#